data_AF-A0A9D6G7U4-F1
#
_entry.id   AF-A0A9D6G7U4-F1
#
_cell.length_a   1.000
_cell.length_b   1.000
_cell.length_c   1.000
_cell.angle_alpha   90.00
_cell.angle_beta   90.00
_cell.angle_gamma   90.00
#
_symmetry.space_group_name_H-M   'P 1'
#
loop_
_entity.id
_entity.type
_entity.pdbx_description
1 polymer ?
#
loop_
_entity_poly.entity_id
_entity_poly.type
_entity_poly.pdbx_seq_one_letter_code
_entity_poly.pdbx_strand_id
1 'polypeptide(L)'
;ESREQELQIRTGLLTAAEARIDKKIEELKVLRETINGLIKTFDAQQDAKLLSLVKIYENMKPKEAAKIFEDMEMDILLEVAERMKERKLSPIMAKMNPEKAREMTVELARLRQLPRGGGQVGG
;
A
#
# COMPACT_ATOMS: atom_id res chain seq x y z
N GLU A 1 -63.04 -4.74 6.15
CA GLU A 1 -62.29 -5.71 6.97
C GLU A 1 -61.25 -6.51 6.18
N SER A 2 -61.60 -7.40 5.24
CA SER A 2 -60.61 -8.25 4.54
C SER A 2 -59.51 -7.47 3.80
N ARG A 3 -59.84 -6.36 3.12
CA ARG A 3 -58.86 -5.51 2.40
C ARG A 3 -57.89 -4.80 3.35
N GLU A 4 -58.33 -4.48 4.55
CA GLU A 4 -57.54 -3.77 5.56
C GLU A 4 -56.54 -4.72 6.24
N GLN A 5 -56.97 -5.95 6.53
CA GLN A 5 -56.09 -7.03 7.00
C GLN A 5 -55.03 -7.41 5.95
N GLU A 6 -55.41 -7.51 4.67
CA GLU A 6 -54.46 -7.81 3.60
C GLU A 6 -53.40 -6.70 3.44
N LEU A 7 -53.82 -5.43 3.53
CA LEU A 7 -52.90 -4.29 3.54
C LEU A 7 -51.98 -4.30 4.75
N GLN A 8 -52.49 -4.57 5.96
CA GLN A 8 -51.65 -4.68 7.16
C GLN A 8 -50.58 -5.78 7.03
N ILE A 9 -50.93 -6.95 6.49
CA ILE A 9 -49.99 -8.04 6.28
C ILE A 9 -48.91 -7.63 5.27
N ARG A 10 -49.30 -7.01 4.15
CA ARG A 10 -48.33 -6.53 3.14
C ARG A 10 -47.40 -5.46 3.70
N THR A 11 -47.93 -4.51 4.45
CA THR A 11 -47.12 -3.46 5.10
C THR A 11 -46.15 -4.09 6.11
N GLY A 12 -46.60 -5.02 6.95
CA GLY A 12 -45.71 -5.73 7.89
C GLY A 12 -44.59 -6.52 7.21
N LEU A 13 -44.89 -7.18 6.08
CA LEU A 13 -43.88 -7.89 5.28
C LEU A 13 -42.87 -6.93 4.64
N LEU A 14 -43.33 -5.79 4.11
CA LEU A 14 -42.45 -4.76 3.55
C LEU A 14 -41.54 -4.16 4.61
N THR A 15 -42.08 -3.80 5.78
CA THR A 15 -41.28 -3.27 6.90
C THR A 15 -40.26 -4.30 7.40
N ALA A 16 -40.63 -5.59 7.48
CA ALA A 16 -39.69 -6.65 7.85
C ALA A 16 -38.58 -6.83 6.79
N ALA A 17 -38.91 -6.68 5.50
CA ALA A 17 -37.95 -6.73 4.41
C ALA A 17 -36.99 -5.52 4.45
N GLU A 18 -37.51 -4.30 4.65
CA GLU A 18 -36.72 -3.07 4.82
C GLU A 18 -35.75 -3.21 6.00
N ALA A 19 -36.23 -3.60 7.18
CA ALA A 19 -35.38 -3.82 8.35
C ALA A 19 -34.27 -4.87 8.11
N ARG A 20 -34.58 -5.93 7.33
CA ARG A 20 -33.58 -6.94 6.95
C ARG A 20 -32.54 -6.38 5.98
N ILE A 21 -32.94 -5.49 5.07
CA ILE A 21 -32.02 -4.82 4.14
C ILE A 21 -31.11 -3.87 4.91
N ASP A 22 -31.66 -3.05 5.80
CA ASP A 22 -30.89 -2.11 6.61
C ASP A 22 -29.85 -2.83 7.47
N LYS A 23 -30.24 -3.96 8.10
CA LYS A 23 -29.31 -4.79 8.85
C LYS A 23 -28.15 -5.30 7.99
N LYS A 24 -28.43 -5.79 6.78
CA LYS A 24 -27.39 -6.26 5.84
C LYS A 24 -26.48 -5.11 5.39
N ILE A 25 -27.03 -3.92 5.16
CA ILE A 25 -26.25 -2.73 4.80
C ILE A 25 -25.27 -2.40 5.93
N GLU A 26 -25.73 -2.47 7.18
CA GLU A 26 -24.87 -2.19 8.33
C GLU A 26 -23.77 -3.24 8.50
N GLU A 27 -24.10 -4.53 8.35
CA GLU A 27 -23.12 -5.61 8.34
C GLU A 27 -22.06 -5.42 7.24
N LEU A 28 -22.47 -5.01 6.04
CA LEU A 28 -21.54 -4.73 4.92
C LEU A 28 -20.65 -3.52 5.19
N LYS A 29 -21.16 -2.47 5.83
CA LYS A 29 -20.35 -1.30 6.22
C LYS A 29 -19.27 -1.71 7.23
N VAL A 30 -19.64 -2.46 8.26
CA VAL A 30 -18.70 -2.96 9.28
C VAL A 30 -17.63 -3.85 8.63
N LEU A 31 -18.02 -4.73 7.71
CA LEU A 31 -17.08 -5.56 6.98
C LEU A 31 -16.11 -4.71 6.13
N ARG A 32 -16.62 -3.71 5.40
CA ARG A 32 -15.80 -2.79 4.60
C ARG A 32 -14.80 -2.03 5.48
N GLU A 33 -15.23 -1.53 6.63
CA GLU A 33 -14.35 -0.85 7.58
C GLU A 33 -13.28 -1.78 8.13
N THR A 34 -13.64 -3.01 8.45
CA THR A 34 -12.71 -4.04 8.91
C THR A 34 -11.65 -4.33 7.85
N ILE A 35 -12.06 -4.54 6.60
CA ILE A 35 -11.15 -4.78 5.47
C ILE A 35 -10.22 -3.58 5.28
N ASN A 36 -10.76 -2.36 5.26
CA ASN A 36 -9.95 -1.15 5.13
C ASN A 36 -8.94 -1.00 6.29
N GLY A 37 -9.34 -1.39 7.51
CA GLY A 37 -8.45 -1.41 8.68
C GLY A 37 -7.33 -2.45 8.55
N LEU A 38 -7.65 -3.65 8.04
CA LEU A 38 -6.68 -4.71 7.79
C LEU A 38 -5.68 -4.32 6.70
N ILE A 39 -6.14 -3.74 5.58
CA ILE A 39 -5.27 -3.25 4.50
C ILE A 39 -4.28 -2.21 5.05
N LYS A 40 -4.78 -1.20 5.76
CA LYS A 40 -3.91 -0.18 6.38
C LYS A 40 -2.88 -0.78 7.33
N THR A 41 -3.28 -1.77 8.12
CA THR A 41 -2.37 -2.46 9.05
C THR A 41 -1.30 -3.24 8.31
N PHE A 42 -1.69 -3.93 7.24
CA PHE A 42 -0.78 -4.70 6.39
C PHE A 42 0.22 -3.78 5.70
N ASP A 43 -0.24 -2.69 5.08
CA ASP A 43 0.62 -1.69 4.42
C ASP A 43 1.62 -1.10 5.43
N ALA A 44 1.16 -0.72 6.62
CA ALA A 44 2.03 -0.19 7.67
C ALA A 44 3.10 -1.20 8.13
N GLN A 45 2.75 -2.49 8.20
CA GLN A 45 3.72 -3.54 8.54
C GLN A 45 4.75 -3.76 7.43
N GLN A 46 4.33 -3.72 6.16
CA GLN A 46 5.25 -3.81 5.03
C GLN A 46 6.21 -2.61 5.00
N ASP A 47 5.67 -1.40 5.13
CA ASP A 47 6.48 -0.19 5.19
C ASP A 47 7.45 -0.21 6.37
N ALA A 48 7.02 -0.70 7.54
CA ALA A 48 7.92 -0.83 8.70
C ALA A 48 9.09 -1.78 8.45
N LYS A 49 8.85 -2.92 7.79
CA LYS A 49 9.91 -3.88 7.42
C LYS A 49 10.90 -3.25 6.45
N LEU A 50 10.40 -2.58 5.41
CA LEU A 50 11.25 -1.94 4.41
C LEU A 50 12.03 -0.76 4.99
N LEU A 51 11.40 0.07 5.83
CA LEU A 51 12.08 1.14 6.56
C LEU A 51 13.18 0.60 7.50
N SER A 52 13.01 -0.60 8.05
CA SER A 52 14.08 -1.25 8.82
C SER A 52 15.30 -1.56 7.94
N LEU A 53 15.09 -2.08 6.72
CA LEU A 53 16.18 -2.31 5.77
C LEU A 53 16.87 -1.00 5.37
N VAL A 54 16.09 0.04 5.05
CA VAL A 54 16.61 1.38 4.74
C VAL A 54 17.50 1.88 5.88
N LYS A 55 17.04 1.79 7.13
CA LYS A 55 17.82 2.21 8.31
C LYS A 55 19.13 1.45 8.46
N ILE A 56 19.17 0.16 8.16
CA ILE A 56 20.40 -0.63 8.21
C ILE A 56 21.44 -0.03 7.24
N TYR A 57 21.04 0.22 5.99
CA TYR A 57 21.95 0.75 4.98
C TYR A 57 22.29 2.24 5.20
N GLU A 58 21.36 3.07 5.69
CA GLU A 58 21.64 4.48 6.02
C GLU A 58 22.66 4.66 7.16
N ASN A 59 22.77 3.67 8.05
CA ASN A 59 23.71 3.64 9.16
C ASN A 59 25.02 2.90 8.81
N MET A 60 25.05 2.22 7.67
CA MET A 60 26.24 1.55 7.16
C MET A 60 27.23 2.54 6.56
N LYS A 61 28.52 2.20 6.56
CA LYS A 61 29.54 2.98 5.86
C LYS A 61 29.21 3.02 4.36
N PRO A 62 29.26 4.19 3.68
CA PRO A 62 28.83 4.30 2.29
C PRO A 62 29.51 3.33 1.33
N LYS A 63 30.79 3.04 1.55
CA LYS A 63 31.56 2.07 0.74
C LYS A 63 31.06 0.64 0.88
N GLU A 64 30.64 0.22 2.07
CA GLU A 64 30.14 -1.14 2.28
C GLU A 64 28.70 -1.28 1.76
N ALA A 65 27.86 -0.24 1.95
CA ALA A 65 26.52 -0.20 1.37
C ALA A 65 26.57 -0.23 -0.17
N ALA A 66 27.51 0.48 -0.78
CA ALA A 66 27.67 0.52 -2.24
C ALA A 66 27.96 -0.88 -2.82
N LYS A 67 28.86 -1.65 -2.22
CA LYS A 67 29.14 -3.03 -2.66
C LYS A 67 27.89 -3.91 -2.61
N ILE A 68 27.12 -3.82 -1.52
CA ILE A 68 25.90 -4.61 -1.38
C ILE A 68 24.85 -4.16 -2.40
N PHE A 69 24.74 -2.85 -2.68
CA PHE A 69 23.81 -2.29 -3.66
C PHE A 69 24.17 -2.71 -5.10
N GLU A 70 25.45 -2.89 -5.41
CA GLU A 70 25.90 -3.38 -6.71
C GLU A 70 25.45 -4.82 -6.99
N ASP A 71 25.52 -5.67 -5.96
CA ASP A 71 25.14 -7.08 -6.01
C ASP A 71 23.62 -7.30 -5.86
N MET A 72 22.86 -6.24 -5.55
CA MET A 72 21.42 -6.32 -5.33
C MET A 72 20.64 -6.33 -6.65
N GLU A 73 19.55 -7.10 -6.66
CA GLU A 73 18.54 -7.06 -7.73
C GLU A 73 17.97 -5.64 -7.86
N MET A 74 17.78 -5.19 -9.11
CA MET A 74 17.42 -3.79 -9.39
C MET A 74 16.11 -3.38 -8.71
N ASP A 75 15.09 -4.23 -8.73
CA ASP A 75 13.78 -3.91 -8.14
C ASP A 75 13.87 -3.63 -6.62
N ILE A 76 14.60 -4.49 -5.89
CA ILE A 76 14.81 -4.32 -4.44
C ILE A 76 15.68 -3.07 -4.16
N LEU A 77 16.71 -2.85 -4.98
CA LEU A 77 17.57 -1.68 -4.87
C LEU A 77 16.75 -0.38 -5.01
N LEU A 78 15.84 -0.32 -6.00
CA LEU A 78 14.99 0.84 -6.23
C LEU A 78 14.00 1.06 -5.09
N GLU A 79 13.38 0.00 -4.55
CA GLU A 79 12.46 0.10 -3.41
C GLU A 79 13.11 0.69 -2.15
N VAL A 80 14.37 0.27 -1.89
CA VAL A 80 15.18 0.76 -0.77
C VAL A 80 15.67 2.18 -1.04
N ALA A 81 16.17 2.45 -2.26
CA ALA A 81 16.71 3.76 -2.64
C ALA A 81 15.63 4.86 -2.62
N GLU A 82 14.41 4.59 -3.11
CA GLU A 82 13.32 5.57 -3.16
C GLU A 82 12.84 5.98 -1.76
N ARG A 83 12.99 5.11 -0.76
CA ARG A 83 12.64 5.39 0.64
C ARG A 83 13.80 5.94 1.47
N MET A 84 15.01 5.97 0.91
CA MET A 84 16.20 6.47 1.58
C MET A 84 16.29 8.00 1.47
N LYS A 85 16.82 8.65 2.51
CA LYS A 85 17.09 10.09 2.44
C LYS A 85 18.15 10.37 1.38
N GLU A 86 17.92 11.35 0.51
CA GLU A 86 18.87 11.72 -0.56
C GLU A 86 20.28 12.00 -0.04
N ARG A 87 20.39 12.66 1.13
CA ARG A 87 21.67 12.94 1.79
C ARG A 87 22.44 11.69 2.23
N LYS A 88 21.76 10.57 2.44
CA LYS A 88 22.33 9.26 2.79
C LYS A 88 22.62 8.42 1.54
N LEU A 89 21.72 8.47 0.56
CA LEU A 89 21.86 7.74 -0.70
C LEU A 89 23.00 8.30 -1.58
N SER A 90 23.13 9.62 -1.67
CA SER A 90 24.15 10.29 -2.51
C SER A 90 25.58 9.78 -2.28
N PRO A 91 26.13 9.73 -1.05
CA PRO A 91 27.47 9.21 -0.82
C PRO A 91 27.61 7.70 -1.07
N ILE A 92 26.51 6.93 -1.03
CA ILE A 92 26.51 5.51 -1.41
C ILE A 92 26.66 5.39 -2.92
N MET A 93 25.82 6.10 -3.69
CA MET A 93 25.91 6.16 -5.16
C MET A 93 27.29 6.60 -5.65
N ALA A 94 27.91 7.58 -4.98
CA ALA A 94 29.24 8.05 -5.31
C ALA A 94 30.37 7.00 -5.09
N LYS A 95 30.08 5.92 -4.38
CA LYS A 95 30.99 4.79 -4.16
C LYS A 95 30.63 3.55 -4.98
N MET A 96 29.53 3.60 -5.73
CA MET A 96 29.11 2.52 -6.61
C MET A 96 29.87 2.53 -7.95
N ASN A 97 29.81 1.41 -8.65
CA ASN A 97 30.17 1.30 -10.05
C ASN A 97 29.36 2.34 -10.87
N PRO A 98 30.03 3.17 -11.70
CA PRO A 98 29.37 4.21 -12.48
C PRO A 98 28.26 3.72 -13.41
N GLU A 99 28.36 2.49 -13.92
CA GLU A 99 27.34 1.88 -14.76
C GLU A 99 26.07 1.56 -13.96
N LYS A 100 26.21 0.84 -12.85
CA LYS A 100 25.10 0.50 -11.95
C LYS A 100 24.42 1.76 -11.37
N ALA A 101 25.21 2.77 -10.97
CA ALA A 101 24.67 4.03 -10.46
C ALA A 101 23.86 4.79 -11.52
N ARG A 102 24.30 4.77 -12.79
CA ARG A 102 23.58 5.36 -13.92
C ARG A 102 22.28 4.61 -14.18
N GLU A 103 22.32 3.28 -14.23
CA GLU A 103 21.15 2.42 -14.41
C GLU A 103 20.10 2.71 -13.33
N MET A 104 20.50 2.72 -12.06
CA MET A 104 19.61 3.06 -10.95
C MET A 104 19.02 4.46 -11.09
N THR A 105 19.77 5.44 -11.59
CA THR A 105 19.27 6.81 -11.81
C THR A 105 18.18 6.85 -12.88
N VAL A 106 18.37 6.12 -13.98
CA VAL A 106 17.39 6.02 -15.08
C VAL A 106 16.10 5.38 -14.57
N GLU A 107 16.22 4.27 -13.84
CA GLU A 107 15.06 3.55 -13.32
C GLU A 107 14.34 4.34 -12.21
N LEU A 108 15.05 5.04 -11.32
CA LEU A 108 14.42 5.96 -10.35
C LEU A 108 13.65 7.08 -11.05
N ALA A 109 14.22 7.66 -12.11
CA ALA A 109 13.54 8.69 -12.89
C ALA A 109 12.28 8.14 -13.56
N ARG A 110 12.34 6.93 -14.13
CA ARG A 110 11.19 6.23 -14.71
C ARG A 110 10.12 5.94 -13.66
N LEU A 111 10.50 5.43 -12.50
CA LEU A 111 9.59 5.13 -11.39
C LEU A 111 8.82 6.37 -10.92
N ARG A 112 9.50 7.52 -10.86
CA ARG A 112 8.89 8.81 -10.47
C ARG A 112 8.02 9.43 -11.55
N GLN A 113 8.25 9.10 -12.82
CA GLN A 113 7.43 9.55 -13.95
C GLN A 113 6.16 8.71 -14.14
N LEU A 114 6.17 7.44 -13.71
CA LEU A 114 4.96 6.63 -13.70
C LEU A 114 3.92 7.31 -12.79
N PRO A 115 2.67 7.51 -13.26
CA PRO A 115 1.59 7.93 -12.38
C PRO A 115 1.58 6.97 -11.19
N ARG A 116 1.57 7.50 -9.97
CA ARG A 116 1.37 6.67 -8.76
C ARG A 116 -0.06 6.11 -8.81
N GLY A 117 -0.26 5.10 -9.64
CA GLY A 117 -1.56 4.55 -10.02
C GLY A 117 -1.44 3.04 -10.10
N GLY A 118 -1.76 2.37 -9.00
CA GLY A 118 -1.78 0.91 -8.92
C GLY A 118 -2.27 0.32 -7.61
N GLY A 119 -2.63 1.12 -6.60
CA GLY A 119 -3.15 0.65 -5.30
C GLY A 119 -4.58 1.08 -4.99
N GLN A 120 -5.36 1.49 -5.99
CA GLN A 120 -6.76 1.88 -5.80
C GLN A 120 -7.62 1.23 -6.88
N VAL A 121 -7.85 -0.06 -6.74
CA VAL A 121 -8.95 -0.77 -7.41
C VAL A 121 -9.71 -1.57 -6.37
N GLY A 122 -10.52 -0.84 -5.62
CA GLY A 122 -11.65 -1.35 -4.85
C GLY A 122 -12.86 -0.53 -5.26
N GLY A 123 -13.38 -0.84 -6.45
CA GLY A 123 -14.72 -0.43 -6.90
C GLY A 123 -15.73 -1.50 -6.53
#